data_AF-A0A7D9INC6-F1
#
_entry.id   AF-A0A7D9INC6-F1
#
_cell.length_a   1.000
_cell.length_b   1.000
_cell.length_c   1.000
_cell.angle_alpha   90.00
_cell.angle_beta   90.00
_cell.angle_gamma   90.00
#
_symmetry.space_group_name_H-M   'P 1'
#
loop_
_entity.id
_entity.type
_entity.pdbx_description
1 polymer ?
#
loop_
_entity_poly.entity_id
_entity_poly.type
_entity_poly.pdbx_seq_one_letter_code
_entity_poly.pdbx_strand_id
1 'polypeptide(L)'
;MLKETLQQHAPQKRRIITLRPLSPWYNEEIGQEKRNRRKLELRSRASGLCIDGQLYVKQCETVNAMIKNAKTTYYSLVISNNAHNQKVYMLFSTVNKLLHRKPTAS
;
A
#
# COMPACT_ATOMS: atom_id res chain seq x y z
N MET A 1 -28.68 33.76 16.84
CA MET A 1 -28.81 34.02 15.39
C MET A 1 -27.82 33.24 14.53
N LEU A 2 -26.57 33.65 14.29
CA LEU A 2 -25.68 32.99 13.31
C LEU A 2 -25.42 31.49 13.54
N LYS A 3 -25.23 31.07 14.79
CA LYS A 3 -25.00 29.65 15.13
C LYS A 3 -26.23 28.76 14.91
N GLU A 4 -27.43 29.30 15.13
CA GLU A 4 -28.69 28.57 14.96
C GLU A 4 -29.00 28.35 13.48
N THR A 5 -28.82 29.39 12.65
CA THR A 5 -28.98 29.27 11.20
C THR A 5 -27.99 28.26 10.61
N LEU A 6 -26.75 28.25 11.09
CA LEU A 6 -25.74 27.28 10.67
C LEU A 6 -26.13 25.86 11.04
N GLN A 7 -26.64 25.63 12.27
CA GLN A 7 -27.04 24.30 12.71
C GLN A 7 -28.31 23.80 12.01
N GLN A 8 -29.23 24.70 11.66
CA GLN A 8 -30.46 24.38 10.93
C GLN A 8 -30.18 23.98 9.47
N HIS A 9 -29.26 24.67 8.79
CA HIS A 9 -28.98 24.43 7.37
C HIS A 9 -27.75 23.55 7.12
N ALA A 10 -26.82 23.47 8.06
CA ALA A 10 -25.58 22.70 7.96
C ALA A 10 -25.22 22.07 9.31
N PRO A 11 -26.05 21.13 9.82
CA PRO A 11 -25.79 20.48 11.10
C PRO A 11 -24.43 19.79 11.08
N GLN A 12 -23.62 20.03 12.11
CA GLN A 12 -22.29 19.44 12.20
C GLN A 12 -22.39 17.91 12.34
N LYS A 13 -22.02 17.18 11.28
CA LYS A 13 -21.97 15.71 11.28
C LYS A 13 -20.58 15.25 11.70
N ARG A 14 -20.50 14.54 12.84
CA ARG A 14 -19.28 13.84 13.25
C ARG A 14 -19.18 12.54 12.46
N ARG A 15 -18.00 12.26 11.91
CA ARG A 15 -17.69 10.99 11.25
C ARG A 15 -16.49 10.38 11.93
N ILE A 16 -16.56 9.09 12.20
CA ILE A 16 -15.41 8.32 12.67
C ILE A 16 -14.57 7.97 11.45
N ILE A 17 -13.31 8.41 11.44
CA ILE A 17 -12.36 8.08 10.39
C ILE A 17 -11.44 7.01 10.93
N THR A 18 -11.50 5.80 10.35
CA THR A 18 -10.57 4.73 10.69
C THR A 18 -9.22 5.02 10.03
N LEU A 19 -8.23 5.44 10.83
CA LEU A 19 -6.86 5.55 10.38
C LEU A 19 -6.27 4.14 10.23
N ARG A 20 -5.97 3.74 9.00
CA ARG A 20 -5.27 2.49 8.72
C ARG A 20 -3.76 2.75 8.73
N PRO A 21 -2.98 2.03 9.53
CA PRO A 21 -1.53 2.18 9.52
C PRO A 21 -1.01 1.83 8.13
N LEU A 22 0.02 2.56 7.69
CA LEU A 22 0.72 2.21 6.46
C LEU A 22 1.37 0.85 6.63
N SER A 23 1.44 0.09 5.53
CA SER A 23 2.19 -1.16 5.55
C SER A 23 3.65 -0.87 5.89
N PRO A 24 4.32 -1.68 6.74
CA PRO A 24 5.69 -1.40 7.17
C PRO A 24 6.73 -1.32 6.05
N TRP A 25 6.46 -1.97 4.90
CA TRP A 25 7.30 -1.93 3.71
C TRP A 25 6.94 -0.78 2.75
N TYR A 26 5.93 0.04 3.06
CA TYR A 26 5.49 1.13 2.20
C TYR A 26 6.32 2.39 2.48
N ASN A 27 7.09 2.83 1.48
CA ASN A 27 7.84 4.08 1.53
C ASN A 27 7.11 5.19 0.75
N GLU A 28 7.45 6.45 1.04
CA GLU A 28 6.85 7.60 0.34
C GLU A 28 7.25 7.63 -1.14
N GLU A 29 8.43 7.09 -1.50
CA GLU A 29 8.89 6.97 -2.89
C GLU A 29 7.96 6.09 -3.74
N ILE A 30 7.54 4.92 -3.25
CA ILE A 30 6.51 4.09 -3.89
C ILE A 30 5.20 4.89 -4.01
N GLY A 31 4.88 5.70 -2.99
CA GLY A 31 3.74 6.62 -3.03
C GLY A 31 3.82 7.62 -4.18
N GLN A 32 4.98 8.26 -4.36
CA GLN A 32 5.23 9.21 -5.44
C GLN A 32 5.17 8.53 -6.81
N GLU A 33 5.78 7.36 -6.97
CA GLU A 33 5.79 6.63 -8.24
C GLU A 33 4.41 6.08 -8.61
N LYS A 34 3.58 5.71 -7.63
CA LYS A 34 2.16 5.38 -7.85
C LYS A 34 1.34 6.59 -8.29
N ARG A 35 1.62 7.78 -7.72
CA ARG A 35 1.00 9.04 -8.18
C ARG A 35 1.41 9.36 -9.62
N ASN A 36 2.69 9.18 -9.97
CA ASN A 36 3.18 9.35 -11.35
C ASN A 36 2.52 8.37 -12.32
N ARG A 37 2.41 7.09 -11.93
CA ARG A 37 1.66 6.07 -12.70
C ARG A 37 0.22 6.50 -12.97
N ARG A 38 -0.48 7.05 -11.98
CA ARG A 38 -1.84 7.54 -12.17
C ARG A 38 -1.92 8.72 -13.14
N LYS A 39 -0.97 9.66 -13.08
CA LYS A 39 -0.90 10.77 -14.05
C LYS A 39 -0.71 10.27 -15.48
N LEU A 40 0.20 9.32 -15.68
CA LEU A 40 0.46 8.72 -17.00
C LEU A 40 -0.74 7.92 -17.52
N GLU A 41 -1.41 7.19 -16.63
CA GLU A 41 -2.65 6.47 -16.96
C GLU A 41 -3.72 7.43 -17.48
N LEU A 42 -3.94 8.54 -16.77
CA LEU A 42 -4.91 9.56 -17.16
C LEU A 42 -4.54 10.20 -18.51
N ARG A 43 -3.26 10.51 -18.72
CA ARG A 43 -2.76 11.06 -19.98
C ARG A 43 -2.95 10.09 -21.15
N SER A 44 -2.59 8.82 -20.97
CA SER A 44 -2.76 7.77 -21.98
C SER A 44 -4.22 7.57 -22.37
N ARG A 45 -5.14 7.58 -21.39
CA ARG A 45 -6.59 7.50 -21.65
C ARG A 45 -7.12 8.73 -22.40
N ALA A 46 -6.56 9.91 -22.15
CA ALA A 46 -7.00 11.15 -22.77
C ALA A 46 -6.45 11.34 -24.20
N SER A 47 -5.17 11.02 -24.42
CA SER A 47 -4.52 11.25 -25.72
C SER A 47 -4.75 10.13 -26.74
N GLY A 48 -4.93 8.89 -26.28
CA GLY A 48 -5.04 7.72 -27.16
C GLY A 48 -3.74 7.40 -27.91
N LEU A 49 -2.63 8.09 -27.63
CA LEU A 49 -1.36 7.89 -28.33
C LEU A 49 -0.62 6.66 -27.81
N CYS A 50 -0.01 5.91 -28.75
CA CYS A 50 0.78 4.72 -28.42
C CYS A 50 1.93 5.04 -27.45
N ILE A 51 2.62 6.17 -27.64
CA ILE A 51 3.75 6.61 -26.80
C ILE A 51 3.32 6.80 -25.35
N ASP A 52 2.16 7.41 -25.11
CA ASP A 52 1.65 7.60 -23.75
C ASP A 52 1.29 6.27 -23.08
N GLY A 53 0.76 5.32 -23.85
CA GLY A 53 0.54 3.95 -23.41
C GLY A 53 1.84 3.26 -23.00
N GLN A 54 2.90 3.37 -23.82
CA GLN A 54 4.22 2.80 -23.51
C GLN A 54 4.82 3.41 -22.24
N LEU A 55 4.72 4.74 -22.08
CA LEU A 55 5.18 5.42 -20.87
C LEU A 55 4.42 4.94 -19.62
N TYR A 56 3.11 4.75 -19.73
CA TYR A 56 2.31 4.18 -18.64
C TYR A 56 2.74 2.75 -18.29
N VAL A 57 2.95 1.88 -19.29
CA VAL A 57 3.38 0.49 -19.08
C VAL A 57 4.75 0.46 -18.39
N LYS A 58 5.73 1.23 -18.89
CA LYS A 58 7.04 1.36 -18.25
C LYS A 58 6.94 1.80 -16.79
N GLN A 59 6.07 2.76 -16.51
CA GLN A 59 5.85 3.21 -15.14
C GLN A 59 5.19 2.13 -14.25
N CYS A 60 4.33 1.28 -14.82
CA CYS A 60 3.76 0.14 -14.10
C CYS A 60 4.86 -0.85 -13.69
N GLU A 61 5.79 -1.14 -14.58
CA GLU A 61 6.94 -2.01 -14.32
C GLU A 61 7.83 -1.44 -13.21
N THR A 62 8.17 -0.15 -13.28
CA THR A 62 8.94 0.54 -12.24
C THR A 62 8.29 0.40 -10.86
N VAL A 63 6.99 0.73 -10.75
CA VAL A 63 6.26 0.63 -9.48
C VAL A 63 6.22 -0.80 -8.97
N ASN A 64 6.01 -1.78 -9.85
CA ASN A 64 5.97 -3.19 -9.48
C ASN A 64 7.34 -3.66 -8.97
N ALA A 65 8.43 -3.26 -9.61
CA ALA A 65 9.79 -3.55 -9.19
C ALA A 65 10.09 -2.94 -7.81
N MET A 66 9.71 -1.69 -7.57
CA MET A 66 9.89 -1.03 -6.27
C MET A 66 9.11 -1.73 -5.14
N ILE A 67 7.84 -2.08 -5.39
CA ILE A 67 7.02 -2.80 -4.41
C ILE A 67 7.63 -4.18 -4.12
N LYS A 68 8.07 -4.89 -5.16
CA LYS A 68 8.72 -6.20 -5.00
C LYS A 68 9.97 -6.06 -4.14
N ASN A 69 10.84 -5.10 -4.46
CA ASN A 69 12.07 -4.85 -3.71
C ASN A 69 11.78 -4.49 -2.24
N ALA A 70 10.88 -3.53 -1.99
CA ALA A 70 10.55 -3.11 -0.64
C ALA A 70 9.98 -4.24 0.21
N LYS A 71 9.10 -5.07 -0.37
CA LYS A 71 8.58 -6.28 0.30
C LYS A 71 9.69 -7.29 0.58
N THR A 72 10.53 -7.60 -0.43
CA THR A 72 11.63 -8.54 -0.27
C THR A 72 12.58 -8.08 0.83
N THR A 73 13.05 -6.83 0.80
CA THR A 73 13.95 -6.27 1.81
C THR A 73 13.34 -6.33 3.20
N TYR A 74 12.08 -5.91 3.37
CA TYR A 74 11.41 -5.95 4.65
C TYR A 74 11.28 -7.37 5.20
N TYR A 75 10.76 -8.31 4.41
CA TYR A 75 10.56 -9.68 4.88
C TYR A 75 11.89 -10.42 5.06
N SER A 76 12.90 -10.18 4.23
CA SER A 76 14.25 -10.71 4.42
C SER A 76 14.84 -10.23 5.75
N LEU A 77 14.68 -8.94 6.09
CA LEU A 77 15.14 -8.39 7.37
C LEU A 77 14.38 -9.00 8.56
N VAL A 78 13.06 -9.14 8.45
CA VAL A 78 12.25 -9.79 9.49
C VAL A 78 12.72 -11.23 9.71
N ILE A 79 13.00 -11.97 8.63
CA ILE A 79 13.48 -13.34 8.72
C ILE A 79 14.90 -13.39 9.33
N SER A 80 15.83 -12.55 8.86
CA SER A 80 17.22 -12.53 9.35
C SER A 80 17.30 -12.15 10.82
N ASN A 81 16.55 -11.13 11.25
CA ASN A 81 16.57 -10.68 12.65
C ASN A 81 16.00 -11.73 13.61
N ASN A 82 15.14 -12.62 13.12
CA ASN A 82 14.58 -13.72 13.91
C ASN A 82 15.37 -15.04 13.75
N ALA A 83 16.47 -15.05 12.97
CA ALA A 83 17.22 -16.27 12.68
C ALA A 83 17.85 -16.93 13.92
N HIS A 84 18.15 -16.15 14.96
CA HIS A 84 18.78 -16.63 16.19
C HIS A 84 17.79 -16.95 17.33
N ASN A 85 16.53 -16.50 17.21
CA ASN A 85 15.46 -16.78 18.18
C ASN A 85 14.53 -17.84 17.59
N GLN A 86 14.97 -19.10 17.60
CA GLN A 86 14.24 -20.29 17.14
C GLN A 86 13.01 -20.60 18.00
N LYS A 87 12.01 -19.73 18.02
CA LYS A 87 10.65 -20.24 18.01
C LYS A 87 10.26 -20.32 16.55
N VAL A 88 10.54 -21.48 15.96
CA VAL A 88 10.03 -21.97 14.66
C VAL A 88 8.60 -21.46 14.40
N TYR A 89 7.79 -21.37 15.46
CA TYR A 89 6.47 -20.74 15.47
C TYR A 89 6.37 -19.31 14.89
N MET A 90 7.29 -18.38 15.15
CA MET A 90 7.17 -16.99 14.65
C MET A 90 7.56 -16.83 13.18
N LEU A 91 8.57 -17.55 12.72
CA LEU A 91 8.92 -17.61 11.30
C LEU A 91 7.77 -18.24 10.50
N PHE A 92 7.31 -19.41 10.93
CA PHE A 92 6.17 -20.09 10.29
C PHE A 92 4.87 -19.29 10.44
N SER A 93 4.64 -18.58 11.55
CA SER A 93 3.49 -17.68 11.71
C SER A 93 3.55 -16.50 10.75
N THR A 94 4.73 -15.91 10.55
CA THR A 94 4.92 -14.82 9.57
C THR A 94 4.69 -15.32 8.14
N VAL A 95 5.23 -16.49 7.79
CA VAL A 95 5.00 -17.15 6.49
C VAL A 95 3.53 -17.55 6.31
N ASN A 96 2.88 -18.08 7.34
CA ASN A 96 1.47 -18.45 7.30
C ASN A 96 0.58 -17.23 7.14
N LYS A 97 0.89 -16.10 7.80
CA LYS A 97 0.20 -14.82 7.59
C LYS A 97 0.41 -14.30 6.16
N LEU A 98 1.64 -14.37 5.64
CA LEU A 98 1.99 -13.96 4.28
C LEU A 98 1.24 -14.77 3.21
N LEU A 99 1.11 -16.07 3.44
CA LEU A 99 0.51 -17.03 2.50
C LEU A 99 -0.96 -17.34 2.81
N HIS A 100 -1.56 -16.64 3.79
CA HIS A 100 -2.91 -16.89 4.29
C HIS A 100 -3.20 -18.36 4.63
N ARG A 101 -2.20 -19.08 5.17
CA ARG A 101 -2.31 -20.48 5.57
C ARG A 101 -2.90 -20.59 6.98
N LYS A 102 -3.81 -21.54 7.19
CA LYS A 102 -4.31 -21.87 8.54
C LYS A 102 -3.22 -22.60 9.33
N PRO A 103 -3.10 -22.39 10.66
CA PRO A 103 -2.19 -23.19 11.48
C PRO A 103 -2.61 -24.66 11.38
N THR A 104 -1.68 -25.54 11.02
CA THR A 104 -1.87 -26.99 11.17
C THR A 104 -1.90 -27.30 12.66
N ALA A 105 -3.04 -27.76 13.16
CA ALA A 105 -3.16 -28.23 14.54
C ALA A 105 -2.22 -29.45 14.72
N SER A 106 -1.39 -29.42 15.75
CA SER A 106 -0.60 -30.56 16.26
C SER A 106 -1.07 -30.85 17.68
#